data_AF-A0A914YGK7-F1
#
_entry.id   AF-A0A914YGK7-F1
#
_cell.length_a   1.000
_cell.length_b   1.000
_cell.length_c   1.000
_cell.angle_alpha   90.00
_cell.angle_beta   90.00
_cell.angle_gamma   90.00
#
_symmetry.space_group_name_H-M   'P 1'
#
loop_
_entity.id
_entity.type
_entity.pdbx_description
1 polymer ?
#
loop_
_entity_poly.entity_id
_entity_poly.type
_entity_poly.pdbx_seq_one_letter_code
_entity_poly.pdbx_strand_id
1 'polypeptide(L)'
;MVKRILEIENVDVNSLAYINDTPLIQCCRIDDNNDMISIAKALLCHPSIQIDKTGNKSELKYSGKTAIHEAAACNSIQIMKLLINRGAIITVHDVH
;
A
#
# COMPACT_ATOMS: atom_id res chain seq x y z
N MET A 1 9.52 -11.47 -10.88
CA MET A 1 8.32 -11.36 -11.74
C MET A 1 7.58 -10.04 -11.53
N VAL A 2 7.19 -9.68 -10.30
CA VAL A 2 6.41 -8.46 -10.00
C VAL A 2 7.10 -7.16 -10.46
N LYS A 3 8.43 -7.02 -10.32
CA LYS A 3 9.16 -5.84 -10.82
C LYS A 3 8.97 -5.58 -12.32
N ARG A 4 8.91 -6.63 -13.15
CA ARG A 4 8.67 -6.49 -14.60
C ARG A 4 7.24 -6.09 -14.93
N ILE A 5 6.28 -6.46 -14.08
CA ILE A 5 4.87 -6.07 -14.27
C ILE A 5 4.72 -4.58 -14.02
N LEU A 6 5.47 -4.02 -13.06
CA LEU A 6 5.49 -2.58 -12.79
C LEU A 6 6.21 -1.75 -13.86
N GLU A 7 6.93 -2.37 -14.79
CA GLU A 7 7.58 -1.72 -15.95
C GLU A 7 6.67 -1.71 -17.19
N ILE A 8 5.50 -2.37 -17.14
CA ILE A 8 4.53 -2.34 -18.23
C ILE A 8 3.84 -0.97 -18.23
N GLU A 9 3.90 -0.27 -19.37
CA GLU A 9 3.50 1.13 -19.58
C GLU A 9 2.04 1.48 -19.21
N ASN A 10 1.22 0.51 -18.80
CA ASN A 10 -0.21 0.70 -18.49
C ASN A 10 -0.68 0.01 -17.21
N VAL A 11 0.23 -0.38 -16.31
CA VAL A 11 -0.18 -1.00 -15.04
C VAL A 11 -0.60 0.07 -14.04
N ASP A 12 -1.86 0.02 -13.61
CA ASP A 12 -2.36 0.83 -12.49
C ASP A 12 -1.86 0.26 -11.16
N VAL A 13 -0.79 0.86 -10.65
CA VAL A 13 -0.17 0.52 -9.35
C VAL A 13 -1.06 0.86 -8.15
N ASN A 14 -2.15 1.59 -8.36
CA ASN A 14 -3.10 2.01 -7.34
C ASN A 14 -4.45 1.28 -7.45
N SER A 15 -4.54 0.27 -8.31
CA SER A 15 -5.75 -0.53 -8.52
C SER A 15 -6.28 -1.13 -7.22
N LEU A 16 -7.59 -1.32 -7.11
CA LEU A 16 -8.19 -1.88 -5.90
C LEU A 16 -8.37 -3.40 -6.05
N ALA A 17 -7.91 -4.15 -5.06
CA ALA A 17 -8.13 -5.58 -4.96
C ALA A 17 -9.59 -5.90 -4.60
N TYR A 18 -9.98 -7.18 -4.64
CA TYR A 18 -11.34 -7.65 -4.28
C TYR A 18 -11.82 -7.23 -2.87
N ILE A 19 -10.86 -6.98 -1.97
CA ILE A 19 -11.10 -6.51 -0.60
C ILE A 19 -11.01 -4.98 -0.47
N ASN A 20 -11.07 -4.28 -1.59
CA ASN A 20 -11.06 -2.82 -1.67
C ASN A 20 -9.76 -2.16 -1.20
N ASP A 21 -8.64 -2.89 -1.24
CA ASP A 21 -7.34 -2.39 -0.82
C ASP A 21 -6.42 -2.13 -2.01
N THR A 22 -5.51 -1.17 -1.86
CA THR A 22 -4.45 -0.95 -2.84
C THR A 22 -3.35 -2.03 -2.71
N PRO A 23 -2.56 -2.28 -3.76
CA PRO A 23 -1.37 -3.13 -3.69
C PRO A 23 -0.44 -2.76 -2.53
N LEU A 24 -0.32 -1.46 -2.22
CA LEU A 24 0.52 -0.98 -1.13
C LEU A 24 -0.03 -1.37 0.26
N ILE A 25 -1.35 -1.33 0.45
CA ILE A 25 -2.00 -1.85 1.67
C ILE A 25 -1.79 -3.37 1.78
N GLN A 26 -1.91 -4.10 0.67
CA GLN A 26 -1.70 -5.56 0.67
C GLN A 26 -0.28 -5.96 1.08
N CYS A 27 0.75 -5.20 0.68
CA CYS A 27 2.11 -5.47 1.12
C CYS A 27 2.27 -5.47 2.64
N CYS A 28 1.40 -4.77 3.37
CA CYS A 28 1.46 -4.64 4.83
C CYS A 28 0.79 -5.81 5.58
N ARG A 29 0.04 -6.69 4.92
CA ARG A 29 -0.72 -7.77 5.58
C ARG A 29 0.02 -9.08 5.73
N ILE A 30 1.02 -9.30 4.91
CA ILE A 30 1.82 -10.52 4.90
C ILE A 30 3.01 -10.30 5.83
N ASP A 31 3.44 -11.34 6.55
CA ASP A 31 4.65 -11.33 7.37
C ASP A 31 5.82 -10.68 6.61
N ASP A 32 6.64 -9.90 7.31
CA ASP A 32 7.80 -9.10 6.83
C ASP A 32 8.86 -9.98 6.12
N ASN A 33 8.49 -10.57 4.98
CA ASN A 33 9.36 -11.33 4.12
C ASN A 33 10.00 -10.40 3.09
N ASN A 34 11.20 -10.76 2.64
CA ASN A 34 12.00 -9.94 1.74
C ASN A 34 11.30 -9.67 0.40
N ASP A 35 10.35 -10.52 0.00
CA ASP A 35 9.59 -10.38 -1.23
C ASP A 35 8.58 -9.23 -1.15
N MET A 36 7.79 -9.16 -0.08
CA MET A 36 6.85 -8.03 0.11
C MET A 36 7.56 -6.72 0.29
N ILE A 37 8.67 -6.70 1.05
CA ILE A 37 9.49 -5.49 1.19
C ILE A 37 10.01 -5.04 -0.19
N SER A 38 10.42 -5.97 -1.04
CA SER A 38 10.91 -5.67 -2.39
C SER A 38 9.80 -5.15 -3.31
N ILE A 39 8.58 -5.67 -3.18
CA ILE A 39 7.41 -5.21 -3.94
C ILE A 39 6.98 -3.83 -3.45
N ALA A 40 6.88 -3.61 -2.14
CA ALA A 40 6.57 -2.31 -1.56
C ALA A 40 7.57 -1.24 -2.02
N LYS A 41 8.88 -1.55 -2.01
CA LYS A 41 9.91 -0.65 -2.56
C LYS A 41 9.68 -0.33 -4.04
N ALA A 42 9.34 -1.33 -4.85
CA ALA A 42 9.10 -1.14 -6.27
C ALA A 42 7.87 -0.26 -6.54
N LEU A 43 6.76 -0.52 -5.83
CA LEU A 43 5.54 0.29 -5.88
C LEU A 43 5.82 1.74 -5.46
N LEU A 44 6.53 1.94 -4.35
CA LEU A 44 6.87 3.27 -3.85
C LEU A 44 7.78 4.04 -4.82
N CYS A 45 8.61 3.37 -5.62
CA CYS A 45 9.40 4.03 -6.65
C CYS A 45 8.60 4.43 -7.90
N HIS A 46 7.35 3.99 -8.04
CA HIS A 46 6.56 4.27 -9.23
C HIS A 46 6.07 5.74 -9.22
N PRO A 47 6.27 6.52 -10.31
CA PRO A 47 5.94 7.96 -10.31
C PRO A 47 4.48 8.30 -10.03
N SER A 48 3.55 7.39 -10.38
CA SER A 48 2.11 7.59 -10.19
C SER A 48 1.56 7.02 -8.87
N ILE A 49 2.41 6.50 -7.98
CA ILE A 49 1.96 5.90 -6.72
C ILE A 49 1.23 6.92 -5.85
N GLN A 50 0.06 6.54 -5.34
CA GLN A 50 -0.70 7.32 -4.37
C GLN A 50 -0.53 6.68 -3.00
N ILE A 51 0.47 7.14 -2.25
CA ILE A 51 0.92 6.52 -0.99
C ILE A 51 -0.22 6.41 0.04
N ASP A 52 -1.03 7.45 0.15
CA ASP A 52 -2.13 7.54 1.13
C ASP A 52 -3.49 7.13 0.55
N LYS A 53 -3.51 6.51 -0.64
CA LYS A 53 -4.77 6.05 -1.24
C LYS A 53 -5.38 4.93 -0.41
N THR A 54 -6.63 5.17 0.00
CA THR A 54 -7.50 4.18 0.65
C THR A 54 -8.32 3.42 -0.39
N GLY A 55 -9.14 2.48 0.07
CA GLY A 55 -10.18 1.88 -0.76
C GLY A 55 -11.21 2.86 -1.35
N ASN A 56 -12.11 2.33 -2.16
CA ASN A 56 -13.28 3.03 -2.65
C ASN A 56 -14.33 3.18 -1.54
N LYS A 57 -14.67 4.42 -1.17
CA LYS A 57 -15.64 4.78 -0.13
C LYS A 57 -17.06 4.27 -0.38
N SER A 58 -17.41 4.02 -1.64
CA SER A 58 -18.75 3.53 -2.02
C SER A 58 -18.91 2.02 -1.83
N GLU A 59 -17.83 1.29 -1.58
CA GLU A 59 -17.86 -0.16 -1.39
C GLU A 59 -18.20 -0.53 0.06
N LEU A 60 -19.00 -1.59 0.23
CA LEU A 60 -19.38 -2.08 1.56
C LEU A 60 -18.19 -2.51 2.44
N LYS A 61 -17.06 -2.89 1.81
CA LYS A 61 -15.83 -3.31 2.50
C LYS A 61 -14.85 -2.15 2.71
N TYR A 62 -15.27 -0.91 2.52
CA TYR A 62 -14.42 0.25 2.77
C TYR A 62 -14.01 0.31 4.24
N SER A 63 -12.71 0.41 4.48
CA SER A 63 -12.15 0.44 5.83
C SER A 63 -11.55 1.79 6.22
N GLY A 64 -11.44 2.77 5.31
CA GLY A 64 -10.73 4.02 5.59
C GLY A 64 -9.21 3.92 5.70
N LYS A 65 -8.66 2.70 5.79
CA LYS A 65 -7.25 2.47 6.08
C LYS A 65 -6.34 2.84 4.92
N THR A 66 -5.18 3.39 5.29
CA THR A 66 -4.04 3.62 4.41
C THR A 66 -2.98 2.54 4.66
N ALA A 67 -1.94 2.49 3.83
CA ALA A 67 -0.87 1.52 4.03
C ALA A 67 -0.18 1.65 5.40
N ILE A 68 -0.09 2.85 5.97
CA ILE A 68 0.54 3.04 7.30
C ILE A 68 -0.32 2.48 8.43
N HIS A 69 -1.65 2.59 8.34
CA HIS A 69 -2.59 1.99 9.30
C HIS A 69 -2.45 0.47 9.31
N GLU A 70 -2.41 -0.13 8.13
CA GLU A 70 -2.28 -1.58 7.99
C GLU A 70 -0.90 -2.06 8.48
N ALA A 71 0.18 -1.36 8.12
CA ALA A 71 1.53 -1.70 8.60
C ALA A 71 1.64 -1.63 10.13
N ALA A 72 0.93 -0.69 10.77
CA ALA A 72 0.87 -0.61 12.23
C ALA A 72 0.07 -1.76 12.85
N ALA A 73 -1.08 -2.10 12.26
CA ALA A 73 -1.91 -3.21 12.73
C ALA A 73 -1.21 -4.57 12.58
N CYS A 74 -0.42 -4.75 11.52
CA CYS A 74 0.28 -6.00 11.21
C CYS A 74 1.71 -6.07 11.74
N ASN A 75 2.19 -5.04 12.46
CA ASN A 75 3.56 -4.96 12.95
C ASN A 75 4.63 -5.05 11.82
N SER A 76 4.33 -4.55 10.62
CA SER A 76 5.23 -4.52 9.47
C SER A 76 6.21 -3.34 9.57
N ILE A 77 7.13 -3.44 10.52
CA ILE A 77 8.05 -2.34 10.90
C ILE A 77 8.86 -1.86 9.69
N GLN A 78 9.32 -2.78 8.83
CA GLN A 78 10.15 -2.40 7.68
C GLN A 78 9.35 -1.61 6.64
N ILE A 79 8.13 -2.05 6.34
CA ILE A 79 7.27 -1.36 5.38
C ILE A 79 6.81 -0.02 5.94
N MET A 80 6.47 0.05 7.23
CA MET A 80 6.15 1.30 7.90
C MET A 80 7.27 2.34 7.78
N LYS A 81 8.53 1.93 8.01
CA LYS A 81 9.70 2.81 7.79
C LYS A 81 9.81 3.29 6.35
N LEU A 82 9.57 2.40 5.37
CA LEU A 82 9.58 2.77 3.96
C LEU A 82 8.50 3.81 3.63
N LEU A 83 7.29 3.62 4.16
CA LEU A 83 6.16 4.55 3.97
C LEU A 83 6.47 5.93 4.55
N ILE A 84 6.95 6.00 5.80
CA ILE A 84 7.35 7.25 6.45
C ILE A 84 8.44 7.97 5.66
N ASN A 85 9.47 7.24 5.22
CA ASN A 85 10.56 7.80 4.43
C ASN A 85 10.11 8.34 3.05
N ARG A 86 8.94 7.93 2.57
CA ARG A 86 8.34 8.41 1.32
C ARG A 86 7.26 9.47 1.55
N GLY A 87 7.09 9.95 2.78
CA GLY A 87 6.16 11.04 3.10
C GLY A 87 4.72 10.60 3.32
N ALA A 88 4.49 9.32 3.65
CA ALA A 88 3.15 8.87 4.06
C ALA A 88 2.64 9.70 5.25
N ILE A 89 1.36 10.07 5.19
CA ILE A 89 0.74 10.86 6.26
C ILE A 89 0.49 9.93 7.45
N ILE A 90 1.04 10.28 8.61
CA ILE A 90 0.92 9.48 9.83
C ILE A 90 -0.40 9.76 10.56
N THR A 91 -0.97 10.95 10.33
CA THR A 91 -2.13 11.46 11.06
C THR A 91 -3.44 11.31 10.29
N VAL A 92 -3.51 10.47 9.25
CA VAL A 92 -4.76 10.28 8.52
C VAL A 92 -5.76 9.73 9.52
N HIS A 93 -6.72 10.55 9.95
CA HIS A 93 -7.75 10.08 10.85
C HIS A 93 -8.55 9.02 10.10
N ASP A 94 -8.64 7.82 10.68
CA ASP A 94 -9.54 6.78 10.22
C ASP A 94 -10.95 7.38 10.20
N VAL A 95 -11.43 7.75 9.01
CA VAL A 95 -12.74 8.35 8.82
C VAL A 95 -13.74 7.20 8.84
N HIS A 96 -14.16 6.87 10.07
CA HIS A 96 -15.33 6.10 10.49
C HIS A 96 -16.17 5.49 9.36
#